data_AF-A0A1F9UVF1-F1
#
_entry.id   AF-A0A1F9UVF1-F1
#
_cell.length_a   1.000
_cell.length_b   1.000
_cell.length_c   1.000
_cell.angle_alpha   90.00
_cell.angle_beta   90.00
_cell.angle_gamma   90.00
#
_symmetry.space_group_name_H-M   'P 1'
#
loop_
_entity.id
_entity.type
_entity.pdbx_description
1 polymer ?
#
loop_
_entity_poly.entity_id
_entity_poly.type
_entity_poly.pdbx_seq_one_letter_code
_entity_poly.pdbx_strand_id
1 'polypeptide(L)'
;MPSAAAIYQQYSDEVAHLATITIETGVDPGDDNYGPAALVDDNPAKVAKINSVTGAWQFAYPAKKPVAIVGLIHADFDAGADVVIQGDDAADWVTPAFEAAITIPAWLGSGTGAWPVNPWLDLTEAAGYDAAGWQYYRLLVTANSQNLQLGQVWFGSEIRRLSPNLHWGFTERSQKRTIANETSYGVQTIYTRGTTEWRLEASGEFGATLQAALEAQWADVDGTAYPWLFVPDGLVNRCYLVRWAELIRAERHIFSQQIGQELVIRELARGLRPGV
;
A
#
# COMPACT_ATOMS: atom_id res chain seq x y z
N MET A 1 18.26 -17.49 3.87
CA MET A 1 18.72 -16.57 2.80
C MET A 1 18.78 -15.18 3.40
N PRO A 2 19.74 -14.32 3.03
CA PRO A 2 19.69 -12.92 3.48
C PRO A 2 18.41 -12.29 2.93
N SER A 3 17.48 -11.89 3.82
CA SER A 3 16.31 -11.10 3.42
C SER A 3 16.80 -9.74 2.95
N ALA A 4 16.19 -9.15 1.92
CA ALA A 4 16.52 -7.77 1.56
C ALA A 4 16.06 -6.81 2.66
N ALA A 5 16.58 -5.59 2.60
CA ALA A 5 16.20 -4.56 3.56
C ALA A 5 14.71 -4.24 3.44
N ALA A 6 14.06 -4.14 4.60
CA ALA A 6 12.68 -3.72 4.67
C ALA A 6 12.58 -2.27 4.18
N ILE A 7 11.66 -2.03 3.26
CA ILE A 7 11.40 -0.71 2.69
C ILE A 7 10.23 -0.09 3.43
N TYR A 8 10.32 1.20 3.69
CA TYR A 8 9.21 1.99 4.22
C TYR A 8 9.12 3.32 3.47
N GLN A 9 7.94 3.93 3.53
CA GLN A 9 7.66 5.27 3.04
C GLN A 9 7.23 6.15 4.19
N GLN A 10 7.60 7.42 4.17
CA GLN A 10 6.89 8.43 4.94
C GLN A 10 5.52 8.69 4.29
N TYR A 11 4.55 9.12 5.07
CA TYR A 11 3.28 9.60 4.53
C TYR A 11 3.49 10.87 3.68
N SER A 12 4.46 11.72 4.05
CA SER A 12 4.84 12.87 3.21
C SER A 12 5.51 12.49 1.89
N ASP A 13 6.02 11.26 1.75
CA ASP A 13 6.56 10.76 0.48
C ASP A 13 5.42 10.38 -0.50
N GLU A 14 4.18 10.22 -0.02
CA GLU A 14 2.99 9.88 -0.81
C GLU A 14 2.59 11.07 -1.69
N VAL A 15 2.57 10.85 -3.01
CA VAL A 15 2.23 11.89 -3.98
C VAL A 15 1.04 11.56 -4.86
N ALA A 16 0.41 10.38 -4.75
CA ALA A 16 -0.76 10.07 -5.57
C ALA A 16 -1.93 11.03 -5.24
N HIS A 17 -2.13 11.39 -3.97
CA HIS A 17 -3.20 12.29 -3.54
C HIS A 17 -3.08 13.73 -4.11
N LEU A 18 -1.89 14.11 -4.60
CA LEU A 18 -1.64 15.42 -5.20
C LEU A 18 -2.07 15.49 -6.68
N ALA A 19 -2.42 14.36 -7.30
CA ALA A 19 -2.84 14.29 -8.69
C ALA A 19 -4.33 14.61 -8.84
N THR A 20 -4.69 15.16 -10.00
CA THR A 20 -6.07 15.04 -10.51
C THR A 20 -6.20 13.71 -11.21
N ILE A 21 -7.06 12.83 -10.70
CA ILE A 21 -7.20 11.46 -11.19
C ILE A 21 -8.47 11.34 -12.03
N THR A 22 -8.33 10.80 -13.24
CA THR A 22 -9.45 10.59 -14.17
C THR A 22 -9.40 9.20 -14.79
N ILE A 23 -10.55 8.67 -15.20
CA ILE A 23 -10.61 7.50 -16.08
C ILE A 23 -10.31 8.00 -17.50
N GLU A 24 -9.19 7.56 -18.06
CA GLU A 24 -8.78 7.96 -19.41
C GLU A 24 -9.37 7.01 -20.47
N THR A 25 -9.33 5.71 -20.19
CA THR A 25 -9.90 4.69 -21.06
C THR A 25 -10.71 3.68 -20.25
N GLY A 26 -11.69 3.06 -20.91
CA GLY A 26 -12.66 2.16 -20.28
C GLY A 26 -14.02 2.83 -20.08
N VAL A 27 -14.92 2.13 -19.39
CA VAL A 27 -16.29 2.58 -19.14
C VAL A 27 -16.38 3.11 -17.72
N ASP A 28 -16.83 4.35 -17.57
CA ASP A 28 -17.07 4.97 -16.27
C ASP A 28 -18.07 4.15 -15.43
N PRO A 29 -17.87 4.02 -14.11
CA PRO A 29 -18.79 3.28 -13.24
C PRO A 29 -20.20 3.89 -13.16
N GLY A 30 -20.36 5.20 -13.42
CA GLY A 30 -21.62 5.93 -13.32
C GLY A 30 -22.13 6.17 -11.90
N ASP A 31 -21.34 5.79 -10.89
CA ASP A 31 -21.62 5.97 -9.46
C ASP A 31 -20.41 6.65 -8.80
N ASP A 32 -20.63 7.85 -8.26
CA ASP A 32 -19.61 8.69 -7.63
C ASP A 32 -18.89 7.99 -6.46
N ASN A 33 -19.50 6.97 -5.85
CA ASN A 33 -18.87 6.19 -4.78
C ASN A 33 -17.72 5.30 -5.28
N TYR A 34 -17.67 5.01 -6.59
CA TYR A 34 -16.63 4.18 -7.22
C TYR A 34 -15.74 4.98 -8.19
N GLY A 35 -15.80 6.30 -8.12
CA GLY A 35 -15.01 7.18 -8.98
C GLY A 35 -13.51 7.12 -8.69
N PRO A 36 -12.67 7.68 -9.58
CA PRO A 36 -11.21 7.67 -9.45
C PRO A 36 -10.66 8.34 -8.17
N ALA A 37 -11.42 9.22 -7.51
CA ALA A 37 -11.04 9.81 -6.24
C ALA A 37 -10.87 8.76 -5.11
N ALA A 38 -11.52 7.61 -5.21
CA ALA A 38 -11.36 6.52 -4.25
C ALA A 38 -9.92 5.96 -4.20
N LEU A 39 -9.13 6.14 -5.28
CA LEU A 39 -7.75 5.65 -5.34
C LEU A 39 -6.80 6.29 -4.33
N VAL A 40 -7.18 7.42 -3.70
CA VAL A 40 -6.32 8.23 -2.83
C VAL A 40 -7.02 8.73 -1.56
N ASP A 41 -8.20 8.19 -1.22
CA ASP A 41 -9.02 8.65 -0.08
C ASP A 41 -8.60 8.02 1.27
N ASP A 42 -7.45 7.32 1.32
CA ASP A 42 -6.93 6.56 2.47
C ASP A 42 -7.89 5.56 3.13
N ASN A 43 -9.03 5.33 2.48
CA ASN A 43 -10.08 4.42 2.89
C ASN A 43 -10.13 3.26 1.91
N PRO A 44 -9.41 2.16 2.17
CA PRO A 44 -9.36 1.02 1.28
C PRO A 44 -10.70 0.29 1.12
N ALA A 45 -11.73 0.64 1.91
CA ALA A 45 -13.08 0.12 1.72
C ALA A 45 -13.83 0.80 0.56
N LYS A 46 -13.38 1.99 0.14
CA LYS A 46 -13.80 2.62 -1.10
C LYS A 46 -12.89 2.14 -2.22
N VAL A 47 -13.49 1.85 -3.35
CA VAL A 47 -12.82 1.18 -4.47
C VAL A 47 -13.07 2.02 -5.70
N ALA A 48 -12.02 2.32 -6.47
CA ALA A 48 -12.21 2.86 -7.80
C ALA A 48 -12.49 1.73 -8.79
N LYS A 49 -13.50 1.93 -9.63
CA LYS A 49 -13.91 0.94 -10.64
C LYS A 49 -13.80 1.51 -12.05
N ILE A 50 -13.51 0.62 -12.99
CA ILE A 50 -13.77 0.83 -14.41
C ILE A 50 -14.64 -0.35 -14.86
N ASN A 51 -15.82 -0.07 -15.42
CA ASN A 51 -16.80 -1.07 -15.88
C ASN A 51 -16.39 -1.71 -17.22
N SER A 52 -15.12 -2.11 -17.32
CA SER A 52 -14.51 -2.74 -18.48
C SER A 52 -13.41 -3.67 -18.00
N VAL A 53 -13.06 -4.66 -18.82
CA VAL A 53 -11.93 -5.58 -18.60
C VAL A 53 -10.57 -4.97 -18.95
N THR A 54 -10.60 -3.83 -19.64
CA THR A 54 -9.44 -3.01 -20.00
C THR A 54 -9.73 -1.55 -19.70
N GLY A 55 -8.73 -0.80 -19.30
CA GLY A 55 -8.90 0.62 -19.00
C GLY A 55 -7.65 1.23 -18.42
N ALA A 56 -7.70 2.53 -18.19
CA ALA A 56 -6.58 3.27 -17.63
C ALA A 56 -7.06 4.38 -16.70
N TRP A 57 -6.37 4.50 -15.57
CA TRP A 57 -6.45 5.68 -14.73
C TRP A 57 -5.27 6.59 -15.04
N GLN A 58 -5.56 7.86 -15.32
CA GLN A 58 -4.56 8.89 -15.52
C GLN A 58 -4.46 9.75 -14.27
N PHE A 59 -3.22 10.03 -13.85
CA PHE A 59 -2.85 10.90 -12.75
C PHE A 59 -2.16 12.13 -13.35
N ALA A 60 -2.86 13.26 -13.35
CA ALA A 60 -2.34 14.51 -13.88
C ALA A 60 -1.86 15.42 -12.75
N TYR A 61 -0.60 15.82 -12.80
CA TYR A 61 -0.01 16.76 -11.86
C TYR A 61 0.10 18.18 -12.45
N PRO A 62 0.03 19.22 -11.62
CA PRO A 62 0.29 20.59 -12.09
C PRO A 62 1.75 20.84 -12.47
N ALA A 63 2.68 20.01 -11.98
CA ALA A 63 4.10 20.00 -12.32
C ALA A 63 4.64 18.58 -12.16
N LYS A 64 5.80 18.29 -12.76
CA LYS A 64 6.45 16.98 -12.62
C LYS A 64 6.55 16.54 -11.16
N LYS A 65 6.25 15.27 -10.90
CA LYS A 65 6.37 14.66 -9.58
C LYS A 65 7.26 13.42 -9.65
N PRO A 66 8.28 13.31 -8.76
CA PRO A 66 9.06 12.09 -8.65
C PRO A 66 8.20 10.97 -8.05
N VAL A 67 8.27 9.79 -8.65
CA VAL A 67 7.65 8.56 -8.12
C VAL A 67 8.70 7.47 -8.21
N ALA A 68 9.26 7.08 -7.07
CA ALA A 68 10.28 6.04 -6.98
C ALA A 68 9.66 4.65 -6.77
N ILE A 69 8.52 4.55 -6.10
CA ILE A 69 7.84 3.29 -5.80
C ILE A 69 6.34 3.39 -6.09
N VAL A 70 5.79 2.33 -6.68
CA VAL A 70 4.36 2.18 -6.90
C VAL A 70 3.87 0.98 -6.10
N GLY A 71 2.80 1.15 -5.32
CA GLY A 71 2.07 0.07 -4.66
C GLY A 71 0.61 0.05 -5.10
N LEU A 72 0.06 -1.13 -5.40
CA LEU A 72 -1.37 -1.30 -5.66
C LEU A 72 -2.01 -1.98 -4.46
N ILE A 73 -2.84 -1.26 -3.72
CA ILE A 73 -3.47 -1.72 -2.49
C ILE A 73 -4.86 -2.24 -2.82
N HIS A 74 -5.12 -3.51 -2.49
CA HIS A 74 -6.35 -4.24 -2.80
C HIS A 74 -6.70 -4.20 -4.29
N ALA A 75 -5.74 -4.54 -5.15
CA ALA A 75 -5.99 -4.76 -6.56
C ALA A 75 -6.80 -6.06 -6.77
N ASP A 76 -7.96 -5.98 -7.42
CA ASP A 76 -8.78 -7.14 -7.81
C ASP A 76 -8.48 -7.53 -9.27
N PHE A 77 -7.21 -7.78 -9.55
CA PHE A 77 -6.75 -8.18 -10.87
C PHE A 77 -6.41 -9.67 -10.90
N ASP A 78 -6.55 -10.27 -12.08
CA ASP A 78 -6.12 -11.64 -12.30
C ASP A 78 -4.61 -11.77 -12.11
N ALA A 79 -4.18 -12.93 -11.63
CA ALA A 79 -2.78 -13.27 -11.57
C ALA A 79 -2.17 -13.22 -12.99
N GLY A 80 -1.12 -12.40 -13.16
CA GLY A 80 -0.53 -12.18 -14.48
C GLY A 80 -1.36 -11.30 -15.42
N ALA A 81 -2.33 -10.54 -14.93
CA ALA A 81 -2.95 -9.47 -15.69
C ALA A 81 -1.89 -8.50 -16.23
N ASP A 82 -2.10 -7.99 -17.45
CA ASP A 82 -1.19 -7.05 -18.10
C ASP A 82 -1.42 -5.65 -17.53
N VAL A 83 -0.70 -5.35 -16.44
CA VAL A 83 -0.75 -4.07 -15.74
C VAL A 83 0.56 -3.32 -15.95
N VAL A 84 0.45 -2.08 -16.40
CA VAL A 84 1.60 -1.26 -16.79
C VAL A 84 1.45 0.14 -16.19
N ILE A 85 2.53 0.67 -15.63
CA ILE A 85 2.63 2.09 -15.27
C ILE A 85 3.41 2.81 -16.35
N GLN A 86 2.85 3.90 -16.87
CA GLN A 86 3.47 4.76 -17.87
C GLN A 86 3.63 6.17 -17.33
N GLY A 87 4.68 6.85 -17.78
CA GLY A 87 4.98 8.24 -17.42
C GLY A 87 5.22 9.06 -18.68
N ASP A 88 4.65 10.26 -18.72
CA ASP A 88 4.86 11.20 -19.82
C ASP A 88 4.69 12.67 -19.36
N ASP A 89 5.33 13.60 -20.07
CA ASP A 89 5.23 15.04 -19.76
C ASP A 89 4.07 15.75 -20.48
N ALA A 90 3.51 15.12 -21.53
CA ALA A 90 2.48 15.69 -22.38
C ALA A 90 1.20 14.84 -22.44
N ALA A 91 1.14 13.73 -21.68
CA ALA A 91 0.11 12.70 -21.79
C ALA A 91 0.03 12.10 -23.20
N ASP A 92 1.18 11.92 -23.88
CA ASP A 92 1.26 11.13 -25.11
C ASP A 92 1.49 9.66 -24.78
N TRP A 93 0.47 8.87 -25.07
CA TRP A 93 0.40 7.47 -24.72
C TRP A 93 0.68 6.50 -25.87
N VAL A 94 0.91 7.03 -27.08
CA VAL A 94 1.31 6.23 -28.24
C VAL A 94 2.78 5.86 -28.11
N THR A 95 3.59 6.78 -27.61
CA THR A 95 5.00 6.59 -27.28
C THR A 95 5.31 7.22 -25.94
N PRO A 96 4.90 6.59 -24.82
CA PRO A 96 5.14 7.16 -23.50
C PRO A 96 6.65 7.29 -23.23
N ALA A 97 7.05 8.37 -22.58
CA ALA A 97 8.44 8.58 -22.20
C ALA A 97 9.00 7.48 -21.28
N PHE A 98 8.12 6.87 -20.48
CA PHE A 98 8.44 5.78 -19.58
C PHE A 98 7.35 4.73 -19.53
N GLU A 99 7.75 3.47 -19.38
CA GLU A 99 6.85 2.33 -19.26
C GLU A 99 7.49 1.26 -18.40
N ALA A 100 6.75 0.75 -17.40
CA ALA A 100 7.17 -0.39 -16.60
C ALA A 100 5.98 -1.31 -16.29
N ALA A 101 6.17 -2.62 -16.42
CA ALA A 101 5.15 -3.61 -16.11
C ALA A 101 5.12 -3.93 -14.60
N ILE A 102 3.92 -3.98 -14.02
CA ILE A 102 3.69 -4.39 -12.64
C ILE A 102 3.24 -5.85 -12.65
N THR A 103 4.01 -6.73 -12.04
CA THR A 103 3.61 -8.14 -11.91
C THR A 103 2.50 -8.27 -10.88
N ILE A 104 1.35 -8.84 -11.26
CA ILE A 104 0.24 -9.13 -10.33
C ILE A 104 0.38 -10.56 -9.78
N PRO A 105 0.62 -10.73 -8.46
CA PRO A 105 0.75 -12.04 -7.83
C PRO A 105 -0.59 -12.79 -7.79
N ALA A 106 -0.51 -14.11 -7.69
CA ALA A 106 -1.66 -14.93 -7.37
C ALA A 106 -2.20 -14.62 -5.96
N TRP A 107 -3.51 -14.78 -5.79
CA TRP A 107 -4.17 -14.57 -4.51
C TRP A 107 -3.66 -15.57 -3.46
N LEU A 108 -3.64 -15.14 -2.20
CA LEU A 108 -3.28 -16.00 -1.09
C LEU A 108 -4.48 -16.84 -0.67
N GLY A 109 -4.36 -18.17 -0.73
CA GLY A 109 -5.36 -19.10 -0.17
C GLY A 109 -6.45 -19.50 -1.16
N SER A 110 -7.54 -20.08 -0.63
CA SER A 110 -8.71 -20.50 -1.41
C SER A 110 -10.02 -20.19 -0.65
N GLY A 111 -11.13 -20.04 -1.38
CA GLY A 111 -12.45 -19.76 -0.81
C GLY A 111 -12.55 -18.40 -0.11
N THR A 112 -13.22 -18.34 1.04
CA THR A 112 -13.40 -17.10 1.85
C THR A 112 -12.12 -16.56 2.49
N GLY A 113 -10.99 -17.26 2.31
CA GLY A 113 -9.66 -16.79 2.71
C GLY A 113 -8.77 -16.42 1.53
N ALA A 114 -9.31 -16.42 0.30
CA ALA A 114 -8.61 -15.96 -0.89
C ALA A 114 -8.53 -14.43 -0.87
N TRP A 115 -7.35 -13.88 -0.56
CA TRP A 115 -7.14 -12.45 -0.51
C TRP A 115 -6.12 -12.02 -1.57
N PRO A 116 -6.34 -10.89 -2.27
CA PRO A 116 -5.33 -10.36 -3.17
C PRO A 116 -4.06 -10.00 -2.39
N VAL A 117 -2.91 -10.24 -3.01
CA VAL A 117 -1.63 -9.71 -2.57
C VAL A 117 -1.51 -8.31 -3.14
N ASN A 118 -1.10 -7.33 -2.33
CA ASN A 118 -0.83 -5.98 -2.83
C ASN A 118 0.54 -5.98 -3.53
N PRO A 119 0.61 -5.85 -4.87
CA PRO A 119 1.88 -5.77 -5.56
C PRO A 119 2.54 -4.40 -5.37
N TRP A 120 3.84 -4.37 -5.54
CA TRP A 120 4.61 -3.15 -5.64
C TRP A 120 5.72 -3.26 -6.69
N LEU A 121 6.24 -2.12 -7.11
CA LEU A 121 7.32 -2.01 -8.08
C LEU A 121 8.27 -0.88 -7.70
N ASP A 122 9.57 -1.16 -7.71
CA ASP A 122 10.62 -0.15 -7.67
C ASP A 122 10.80 0.44 -9.07
N LEU A 123 10.39 1.70 -9.26
CA LEU A 123 10.55 2.39 -10.54
C LEU A 123 11.99 2.81 -10.78
N THR A 124 12.80 2.98 -9.73
CA THR A 124 14.19 3.44 -9.85
C THR A 124 15.09 2.42 -10.56
N GLU A 125 14.69 1.15 -10.54
CA GLU A 125 15.37 0.06 -11.25
C GLU A 125 14.83 -0.18 -12.67
N ALA A 126 13.74 0.50 -13.05
CA ALA A 126 13.12 0.34 -14.37
C ALA A 126 13.88 1.12 -15.45
N ALA A 127 13.92 0.56 -16.67
CA ALA A 127 14.58 1.21 -17.79
C ALA A 127 13.86 2.51 -18.19
N GLY A 128 14.62 3.59 -18.42
CA GLY A 128 14.05 4.89 -18.78
C GLY A 128 13.54 5.71 -17.59
N TYR A 129 13.81 5.28 -16.35
CA TYR A 129 13.45 6.03 -15.16
C TYR A 129 14.12 7.42 -15.11
N ASP A 130 13.34 8.45 -14.80
CA ASP A 130 13.80 9.82 -14.52
C ASP A 130 13.54 10.16 -13.05
N ALA A 131 14.59 10.58 -12.34
CA ALA A 131 14.49 11.00 -10.94
C ALA A 131 13.68 12.30 -10.75
N ALA A 132 13.50 13.11 -11.80
CA ALA A 132 12.56 14.23 -11.77
C ALA A 132 11.10 13.78 -11.88
N GLY A 133 10.86 12.55 -12.34
CA GLY A 133 9.56 11.98 -12.66
C GLY A 133 8.85 12.70 -13.82
N TRP A 134 7.54 12.45 -13.91
CA TRP A 134 6.70 12.94 -15.00
C TRP A 134 5.55 13.79 -14.51
N GLN A 135 4.95 14.56 -15.40
CA GLN A 135 3.76 15.35 -15.10
C GLN A 135 2.47 14.51 -15.17
N TYR A 136 2.44 13.50 -16.03
CA TYR A 136 1.33 12.58 -16.18
C TYR A 136 1.81 11.16 -15.93
N TYR A 137 1.06 10.44 -15.11
CA TYR A 137 1.22 9.00 -14.95
C TYR A 137 -0.05 8.30 -15.41
N ARG A 138 0.09 7.11 -15.96
CA ARG A 138 -1.03 6.28 -16.39
C ARG A 138 -0.87 4.86 -15.90
N LEU A 139 -1.84 4.40 -15.11
CA LEU A 139 -1.96 2.99 -14.76
C LEU A 139 -2.88 2.32 -15.78
N LEU A 140 -2.29 1.59 -16.70
CA LEU A 140 -2.96 0.91 -17.80
C LEU A 140 -3.15 -0.57 -17.48
N VAL A 141 -4.36 -1.09 -17.72
CA VAL A 141 -4.64 -2.53 -17.70
C VAL A 141 -5.18 -2.95 -19.06
N THR A 142 -4.44 -3.80 -19.76
CA THR A 142 -4.80 -4.23 -21.13
C THR A 142 -5.51 -5.57 -21.19
N ALA A 143 -5.48 -6.36 -20.11
CA ALA A 143 -6.19 -7.63 -20.03
C ALA A 143 -6.53 -8.00 -18.58
N ASN A 144 -7.82 -8.21 -18.31
CA ASN A 144 -8.36 -8.80 -17.08
C ASN A 144 -9.63 -9.61 -17.42
N SER A 145 -10.04 -10.56 -16.60
CA SER A 145 -11.27 -11.34 -16.83
C SER A 145 -12.53 -10.67 -16.25
N GLN A 146 -12.36 -9.72 -15.34
CA GLN A 146 -13.44 -9.00 -14.66
C GLN A 146 -13.27 -7.49 -14.81
N ASN A 147 -14.32 -6.74 -14.45
CA ASN A 147 -14.24 -5.29 -14.38
C ASN A 147 -13.10 -4.87 -13.44
N LEU A 148 -12.34 -3.85 -13.83
CA LEU A 148 -11.20 -3.39 -13.05
C LEU A 148 -11.67 -2.79 -11.73
N GLN A 149 -11.10 -3.26 -10.63
CA GLN A 149 -11.32 -2.70 -9.31
C GLN A 149 -10.01 -2.55 -8.56
N LEU A 150 -9.81 -1.39 -7.95
CA LEU A 150 -8.61 -1.07 -7.19
C LEU A 150 -8.98 -0.25 -5.96
N GLY A 151 -8.52 -0.68 -4.78
CA GLY A 151 -8.76 0.04 -3.53
C GLY A 151 -8.01 1.37 -3.49
N GLN A 152 -6.67 1.32 -3.49
CA GLN A 152 -5.82 2.50 -3.41
C GLN A 152 -4.55 2.31 -4.23
N VAL A 153 -4.06 3.41 -4.80
CA VAL A 153 -2.72 3.48 -5.40
C VAL A 153 -1.83 4.25 -4.43
N TRP A 154 -0.62 3.76 -4.24
CA TRP A 154 0.42 4.45 -3.50
C TRP A 154 1.55 4.85 -4.44
N PHE A 155 1.78 6.15 -4.60
CA PHE A 155 2.96 6.66 -5.31
C PHE A 155 3.90 7.28 -4.29
N GLY A 156 5.00 6.60 -4.01
CA GLY A 156 6.03 7.06 -3.09
C GLY A 156 7.16 7.75 -3.86
N SER A 157 7.54 8.95 -3.43
CA SER A 157 8.57 9.75 -4.09
C SER A 157 10.01 9.33 -3.75
N GLU A 158 10.25 8.66 -2.62
CA GLU A 158 11.59 8.26 -2.18
C GLU A 158 11.59 6.89 -1.50
N ILE A 159 12.47 5.96 -1.90
CA ILE A 159 12.60 4.64 -1.25
C ILE A 159 13.54 4.71 -0.04
N ARG A 160 13.00 4.51 1.16
CA ARG A 160 13.76 4.43 2.42
C ARG A 160 13.90 2.97 2.88
N ARG A 161 15.07 2.62 3.41
CA ARG A 161 15.38 1.25 3.88
C ARG A 161 15.74 1.25 5.36
N LEU A 162 15.19 0.31 6.12
CA LEU A 162 15.54 0.11 7.52
C LEU A 162 16.87 -0.63 7.60
N SER A 163 17.89 0.02 8.18
CA SER A 163 19.24 -0.53 8.34
C SER A 163 19.65 -0.51 9.82
N PRO A 164 20.13 -1.63 10.40
CA PRO A 164 20.23 -2.97 9.79
C PRO A 164 18.85 -3.58 9.52
N ASN A 165 18.79 -4.59 8.65
CA ASN A 165 17.53 -5.28 8.34
C ASN A 165 16.90 -5.78 9.63
N LEU A 166 15.73 -5.22 9.95
CA LEU A 166 14.93 -5.71 11.06
C LEU A 166 14.48 -7.12 10.71
N HIS A 167 14.93 -8.09 11.50
CA HIS A 167 14.30 -9.40 11.52
C HIS A 167 12.96 -9.25 12.22
N TRP A 168 11.92 -9.01 11.42
CA TRP A 168 10.54 -8.95 11.89
C TRP A 168 10.22 -10.27 12.59
N GLY A 169 9.91 -10.17 13.88
CA GLY A 169 9.52 -11.32 14.68
C GLY A 169 8.32 -11.98 14.03
N PHE A 170 8.44 -13.29 13.80
CA PHE A 170 7.55 -14.10 12.96
C PHE A 170 6.18 -14.36 13.62
N THR A 171 5.61 -13.39 14.33
CA THR A 171 4.27 -13.50 14.92
C THR A 171 3.28 -12.81 14.00
N GLU A 172 3.04 -13.40 12.83
CA GLU A 172 1.87 -13.06 12.02
C GLU A 172 0.61 -13.49 12.78
N ARG A 173 -0.04 -12.53 13.45
CA ARG A 173 -1.36 -12.77 14.05
C ARG A 173 -2.44 -12.33 13.08
N SER A 174 -3.09 -13.29 12.45
CA SER A 174 -4.36 -13.05 11.76
C SER A 174 -5.46 -12.88 12.81
N GLN A 175 -5.85 -11.65 13.11
CA GLN A 175 -6.96 -11.37 14.04
C GLN A 175 -8.20 -10.94 13.26
N LYS A 176 -9.35 -11.57 13.48
CA LYS A 176 -10.62 -11.03 12.96
C LYS A 176 -11.20 -10.08 13.98
N ARG A 177 -11.45 -8.83 13.58
CA ARG A 177 -12.13 -7.88 14.47
C ARG A 177 -13.51 -8.43 14.81
N THR A 178 -13.70 -8.71 16.10
CA THR A 178 -14.94 -9.26 16.60
C THR A 178 -15.78 -8.10 17.13
N ILE A 179 -16.88 -7.79 16.44
CA ILE A 179 -17.81 -6.75 16.91
C ILE A 179 -18.81 -7.45 17.84
N ALA A 180 -18.64 -7.24 19.14
CA ALA A 180 -19.57 -7.71 20.15
C ALA A 180 -20.59 -6.60 20.43
N ASN A 181 -21.86 -6.85 20.07
CA ASN A 181 -22.96 -6.01 20.52
C ASN A 181 -23.51 -6.62 21.80
N GLU A 182 -23.49 -5.85 22.89
CA GLU A 182 -24.08 -6.26 24.15
C GLU A 182 -25.49 -5.70 24.27
N THR A 183 -26.47 -6.57 24.50
CA THR A 183 -27.83 -6.12 24.84
C THR A 183 -27.85 -5.51 26.24
N SER A 184 -28.90 -4.76 26.55
CA SER A 184 -29.12 -4.19 27.89
C SER A 184 -29.23 -5.23 29.02
N TYR A 185 -29.31 -6.52 28.70
CA TYR A 185 -29.33 -7.65 29.65
C TYR A 185 -28.01 -8.45 29.66
N GLY A 186 -26.93 -7.92 29.08
CA GLY A 186 -25.61 -8.57 29.10
C GLY A 186 -25.45 -9.73 28.10
N VAL A 187 -26.43 -9.96 27.21
CA VAL A 187 -26.29 -10.97 26.15
C VAL A 187 -25.44 -10.38 25.04
N GLN A 188 -24.24 -10.95 24.83
CA GLN A 188 -23.33 -10.57 23.77
C GLN A 188 -23.68 -11.30 22.48
N THR A 189 -24.09 -10.56 21.46
CA THR A 189 -24.18 -11.05 20.09
C THR A 189 -22.88 -10.73 19.38
N ILE A 190 -22.11 -11.78 19.07
CA ILE A 190 -20.82 -11.66 18.43
C ILE A 190 -21.00 -11.78 16.92
N TYR A 191 -20.73 -10.70 16.19
CA TYR A 191 -20.67 -10.73 14.74
C TYR A 191 -19.23 -10.95 14.28
N THR A 192 -18.96 -12.10 13.65
CA THR A 192 -17.68 -12.41 13.01
C THR A 192 -17.58 -11.75 11.62
N ARG A 193 -17.77 -10.42 11.57
CA ARG A 193 -17.73 -9.64 10.32
C ARG A 193 -16.42 -8.89 10.08
N GLY A 194 -15.44 -9.02 10.96
CA GLY A 194 -14.11 -8.43 10.75
C GLY A 194 -13.32 -9.16 9.67
N THR A 195 -12.65 -8.38 8.82
CA THR A 195 -11.55 -8.87 7.99
C THR A 195 -10.39 -9.32 8.89
N THR A 196 -9.52 -10.16 8.35
CA THR A 196 -8.29 -10.52 9.02
C THR A 196 -7.39 -9.28 9.07
N GLU A 197 -7.00 -8.87 10.27
CA GLU A 197 -5.99 -7.87 10.52
C GLU A 197 -4.65 -8.57 10.66
N TRP A 198 -3.64 -8.04 9.97
CA TRP A 198 -2.26 -8.49 10.11
C TRP A 198 -1.53 -7.59 11.08
N ARG A 199 -0.83 -8.19 12.02
CA ARG A 199 0.03 -7.50 12.98
C ARG A 199 1.43 -8.08 12.88
N LEU A 200 2.42 -7.21 12.76
CA LEU A 200 3.83 -7.57 12.91
C LEU A 200 4.40 -6.94 14.16
N GLU A 201 5.21 -7.73 14.84
CA GLU A 201 5.93 -7.35 16.06
C GLU A 201 7.41 -7.60 15.80
N ALA A 202 8.23 -6.57 15.93
CA ALA A 202 9.68 -6.66 15.89
C ALA A 202 10.22 -6.13 17.22
N SER A 203 11.05 -6.92 17.89
CA SER A 203 11.74 -6.50 19.11
C SER A 203 13.24 -6.62 18.87
N GLY A 204 14.01 -5.59 19.18
CA GLY A 204 15.45 -5.63 19.01
C GLY A 204 16.18 -4.47 19.66
N GLU A 205 17.51 -4.58 19.64
CA GLU A 205 18.40 -3.47 19.96
C GLU A 205 18.58 -2.62 18.70
N PHE A 206 18.10 -1.38 18.73
CA PHE A 206 18.21 -0.47 17.59
C PHE A 206 19.42 0.44 17.76
N GLY A 207 20.24 0.56 16.72
CA GLY A 207 21.30 1.56 16.67
C GLY A 207 20.71 2.98 16.54
N ALA A 208 21.50 3.99 16.89
CA ALA A 208 21.06 5.40 16.88
C ALA A 208 20.48 5.85 15.53
N THR A 209 21.02 5.36 14.41
CA THR A 209 20.53 5.68 13.05
C THR A 209 19.13 5.13 12.80
N LEU A 210 18.88 3.87 13.20
CA LEU A 210 17.58 3.25 13.03
C LEU A 210 16.54 3.91 13.94
N GLN A 211 16.93 4.24 15.17
CA GLN A 211 16.06 4.97 16.09
C GLN A 211 15.64 6.33 15.53
N ALA A 212 16.59 7.13 15.03
CA ALA A 212 16.28 8.43 14.44
C ALA A 212 15.36 8.31 13.21
N ALA A 213 15.51 7.26 12.41
CA ALA A 213 14.64 6.97 11.28
C ALA A 213 13.20 6.62 11.73
N LEU A 214 13.06 5.77 12.76
CA LEU A 214 11.75 5.43 13.33
C LEU A 214 11.07 6.63 13.99
N GLU A 215 11.85 7.54 14.59
CA GLU A 215 11.36 8.80 15.16
C GLU A 215 10.84 9.75 14.09
N ALA A 216 11.61 9.92 13.02
CA ALA A 216 11.17 10.70 11.87
C ALA A 216 9.88 10.12 11.27
N GLN A 217 9.82 8.79 11.12
CA GLN A 217 8.62 8.10 10.64
C GLN A 217 7.42 8.33 11.57
N TRP A 218 7.59 8.15 12.88
CA TRP A 218 6.52 8.33 13.86
C TRP A 218 5.97 9.76 13.84
N ALA A 219 6.85 10.75 13.76
CA ALA A 219 6.47 12.15 13.70
C ALA A 219 5.73 12.49 12.40
N ASP A 220 6.18 11.94 11.26
CA ASP A 220 5.58 12.17 9.94
C ASP A 220 4.14 11.64 9.85
N VAL A 221 3.89 10.46 10.41
CA VAL A 221 2.55 9.82 10.37
C VAL A 221 1.65 10.20 11.56
N ASP A 222 2.09 11.15 12.37
CA ASP A 222 1.44 11.60 13.62
C ASP A 222 1.02 10.42 14.51
N GLY A 223 1.96 9.51 14.73
CA GLY A 223 1.76 8.28 15.50
C GLY A 223 0.85 7.28 14.81
N THR A 224 -0.45 7.27 15.13
CA THR A 224 -1.41 6.27 14.59
C THR A 224 -2.38 6.86 13.57
N ALA A 225 -2.25 8.15 13.27
CA ALA A 225 -3.22 8.88 12.47
C ALA A 225 -3.17 8.47 10.99
N TYR A 226 -1.99 8.53 10.37
CA TYR A 226 -1.84 8.32 8.94
C TYR A 226 -1.24 6.94 8.60
N PRO A 227 -1.74 6.27 7.55
CA PRO A 227 -1.15 5.03 7.06
C PRO A 227 0.15 5.29 6.29
N TRP A 228 0.98 4.27 6.13
CA TRP A 228 2.18 4.33 5.32
C TRP A 228 2.48 3.00 4.64
N LEU A 229 3.22 3.03 3.54
CA LEU A 229 3.59 1.83 2.78
C LEU A 229 4.79 1.13 3.42
N PHE A 230 4.65 -0.17 3.63
CA PHE A 230 5.68 -1.03 4.17
C PHE A 230 5.91 -2.27 3.30
N VAL A 231 7.17 -2.59 3.03
CA VAL A 231 7.58 -3.81 2.33
C VAL A 231 8.57 -4.55 3.24
N PRO A 232 8.16 -5.65 3.90
CA PRO A 232 9.00 -6.37 4.85
C PRO A 232 10.24 -6.98 4.21
N ASP A 233 10.12 -7.46 2.98
CA ASP A 233 11.20 -8.03 2.18
C ASP A 233 11.17 -7.42 0.78
N GLY A 234 12.17 -6.60 0.47
CA GLY A 234 12.30 -5.95 -0.83
C GLY A 234 12.50 -6.89 -2.01
N LEU A 235 12.63 -8.21 -1.80
CA LEU A 235 12.65 -9.21 -2.88
C LEU A 235 11.29 -9.85 -3.14
N VAL A 236 10.33 -9.68 -2.25
CA VAL A 236 9.00 -10.27 -2.38
C VAL A 236 8.05 -9.19 -2.86
N ASN A 237 7.36 -9.45 -3.98
CA ASN A 237 6.35 -8.56 -4.55
C ASN A 237 5.05 -8.56 -3.71
N ARG A 238 5.16 -7.99 -2.51
CA ARG A 238 4.10 -7.89 -1.52
C ARG A 238 4.36 -6.69 -0.61
N CYS A 239 3.53 -5.66 -0.76
CA CYS A 239 3.53 -4.50 0.11
C CYS A 239 2.31 -4.50 1.05
N TYR A 240 2.36 -3.63 2.05
CA TYR A 240 1.34 -3.51 3.07
C TYR A 240 1.10 -2.04 3.35
N LEU A 241 -0.17 -1.66 3.49
CA LEU A 241 -0.56 -0.36 4.00
C LEU A 241 -0.76 -0.50 5.51
N VAL A 242 0.15 0.08 6.30
CA VAL A 242 0.24 -0.16 7.74
C VAL A 242 0.08 1.13 8.54
N ARG A 243 -0.22 0.97 9.82
CA ARG A 243 -0.15 2.00 10.86
C ARG A 243 0.60 1.45 12.07
N TRP A 244 1.08 2.35 12.90
CA TRP A 244 1.53 1.98 14.23
C TRP A 244 0.36 1.41 15.03
N ALA A 245 0.58 0.25 15.67
CA ALA A 245 -0.48 -0.42 16.43
C ALA A 245 -0.63 0.14 17.84
N GLU A 246 0.44 0.73 18.38
CA GLU A 246 0.46 1.28 19.72
C GLU A 246 0.03 2.74 19.71
N LEU A 247 -0.90 3.09 20.60
CA LEU A 247 -1.35 4.47 20.80
C LEU A 247 -0.32 5.33 21.54
N ILE A 248 0.61 4.68 22.24
CA ILE A 248 1.64 5.32 23.07
C ILE A 248 2.97 4.65 22.73
N ARG A 249 3.98 5.45 22.37
CA ARG A 249 5.34 4.95 22.15
C ARG A 249 5.96 4.55 23.49
N ALA A 250 6.19 3.26 23.70
CA ALA A 250 6.86 2.76 24.89
C ALA A 250 8.36 2.56 24.62
N GLU A 251 9.19 3.48 25.09
CA GLU A 251 10.65 3.30 25.07
C GLU A 251 11.12 2.61 26.34
N ARG A 252 11.82 1.47 26.19
CA ARG A 252 12.48 0.83 27.32
C ARG A 252 13.96 1.19 27.34
N HIS A 253 14.32 2.11 28.23
CA HIS A 253 15.72 2.41 28.51
C HIS A 253 16.33 1.27 29.31
N ILE A 254 17.27 0.52 28.73
CA ILE A 254 18.11 -0.41 29.46
C ILE A 254 19.32 0.39 29.95
N PHE A 255 19.74 0.18 31.20
CA PHE A 255 20.83 0.92 31.85
C PHE A 255 22.19 0.81 31.13
N SER A 256 22.30 -0.02 30.08
CA SER A 256 23.47 -0.19 29.21
C SER A 256 23.48 0.73 27.99
N GLN A 257 22.99 1.98 28.04
CA GLN A 257 22.94 2.92 26.88
C GLN A 257 22.25 2.39 25.60
N GLN A 258 21.75 1.16 25.61
CA GLN A 258 21.01 0.53 24.53
C GLN A 258 19.53 0.65 24.86
N ILE A 259 18.77 1.16 23.90
CA ILE A 259 17.33 1.29 24.02
C ILE A 259 16.74 0.04 23.35
N GLY A 260 16.09 -0.80 24.15
CA GLY A 260 15.27 -1.87 23.62
C GLY A 260 13.94 -1.24 23.21
N GLN A 261 13.59 -1.33 21.93
CA GLN A 261 12.27 -0.90 21.45
C GLN A 261 11.52 -2.10 20.88
N GLU A 262 10.24 -2.18 21.25
CA GLU A 262 9.27 -3.03 20.58
C GLU A 262 8.60 -2.20 19.51
N LEU A 263 8.54 -2.74 18.31
CA LEU A 263 7.96 -2.10 17.15
C LEU A 263 6.78 -2.95 16.71
N VAL A 264 5.59 -2.37 16.82
CA VAL A 264 4.36 -3.04 16.47
C VAL A 264 3.64 -2.25 15.39
N ILE A 265 3.48 -2.88 14.24
CA ILE A 265 2.74 -2.34 13.10
C ILE A 265 1.55 -3.22 12.79
N ARG A 266 0.49 -2.59 12.30
CA ARG A 266 -0.76 -3.25 11.94
C ARG A 266 -1.16 -2.83 10.54
N GLU A 267 -1.54 -3.80 9.72
CA GLU A 267 -2.16 -3.54 8.42
C GLU A 267 -3.55 -2.94 8.59
N LEU A 268 -3.84 -1.89 7.81
CA LEU A 268 -5.11 -1.16 7.93
C LEU A 268 -6.31 -2.06 7.63
N ALA A 269 -6.18 -2.88 6.59
CA ALA A 269 -7.09 -3.96 6.27
C ALA A 269 -6.35 -4.97 5.40
N ARG A 270 -6.48 -6.27 5.67
CA ARG A 270 -6.03 -7.30 4.73
C ARG A 270 -7.23 -7.87 4.02
N GLY A 271 -7.13 -7.94 2.69
CA GLY A 271 -8.14 -8.62 1.90
C GLY A 271 -9.52 -7.96 2.02
N LEU A 272 -9.61 -6.64 1.88
CA LEU A 272 -10.87 -6.12 1.37
C LEU A 272 -10.97 -6.65 -0.05
N ARG A 273 -11.90 -7.58 -0.29
CA ARG A 273 -12.27 -7.91 -1.67
C ARG A 273 -12.99 -6.69 -2.20
N PRO A 274 -12.44 -5.98 -3.19
CA PRO A 274 -13.14 -4.87 -3.80
C PRO A 274 -14.51 -5.36 -4.29
N GLY A 275 -15.55 -4.56 -4.02
CA GLY A 275 -16.94 -5.01 -3.92
C GLY A 275 -17.39 -6.12 -4.88
N VAL A 276 -17.90 -7.21 -4.28
CA VAL A 276 -18.89 -8.11 -4.91
C VAL A 276 -20.12 -7.31 -5.31
#